data_AF-A0A5E6TK40-F1
#
_entry.id   AF-A0A5E6TK40-F1
#
_cell.length_a   1.000
_cell.length_b   1.000
_cell.length_c   1.000
_cell.angle_alpha   90.00
_cell.angle_beta   90.00
_cell.angle_gamma   90.00
#
_symmetry.space_group_name_H-M   'P 1'
#
loop_
_entity.id
_entity.type
_entity.pdbx_description
1 polymer ?
#
loop_
_entity_poly.entity_id
_entity_poly.type
_entity_poly.pdbx_seq_one_letter_code
_entity_poly.pdbx_strand_id
1 'polypeptide(L)'
;MLPHDTSLLGVLWLVQSLHEKWQRKRTASLECCAAQVRYSRRKQKAPMDHRTKGFTLIELLVAIAILLVLLTLAVPAFTRSTQTTRADTEIADLRRALNFARLEAIDRGNATRVRPTAGADAWNGELAVYDGTGVLANVLRVIPAMSSGATLTLTSGVTAIDFNSMGGLSSPSSQVVISYGRGTQSRALTVCLNGRILLGGSCG
;
A
#
# COMPACT_ATOMS: atom_id res chain seq x y z
N MET A 1 1.42 26.07 -55.12
CA MET A 1 0.12 25.38 -55.25
C MET A 1 -0.15 24.61 -53.98
N LEU A 2 -1.03 25.13 -53.13
CA LEU A 2 -1.61 24.43 -51.96
C LEU A 2 -2.90 23.72 -52.41
N PRO A 3 -3.29 22.59 -51.80
CA PRO A 3 -4.69 22.29 -51.62
C PRO A 3 -5.07 22.42 -50.14
N HIS A 4 -6.12 23.20 -49.93
CA HIS A 4 -6.80 23.40 -48.66
C HIS A 4 -7.69 22.20 -48.34
N ASP A 5 -7.55 21.63 -47.14
CA ASP A 5 -8.48 20.66 -46.59
C ASP A 5 -9.71 21.37 -46.00
N THR A 6 -10.86 21.14 -46.63
CA THR A 6 -12.17 21.74 -46.35
C THR A 6 -12.99 20.99 -45.29
N SER A 7 -12.37 20.10 -44.51
CA SER A 7 -13.06 19.17 -43.60
C SER A 7 -13.33 19.73 -42.18
N LEU A 8 -12.69 20.83 -41.79
CA LEU A 8 -12.86 21.43 -40.45
C LEU A 8 -14.03 22.44 -40.33
N LEU A 9 -14.54 22.96 -41.45
CA LEU A 9 -15.65 23.94 -41.43
C LEU A 9 -17.02 23.31 -41.13
N GLY A 10 -17.22 22.03 -41.45
CA GLY A 10 -18.50 21.33 -41.22
C GLY A 10 -18.79 21.06 -39.74
N VAL A 11 -17.75 20.73 -38.95
CA VAL A 11 -17.91 20.42 -37.52
C VAL A 11 -18.14 21.70 -36.71
N LEU A 12 -17.50 22.81 -37.10
CA LEU A 12 -17.74 24.12 -36.49
C LEU A 12 -19.19 24.61 -36.73
N TRP A 13 -19.75 24.36 -37.92
CA TRP A 13 -21.13 24.76 -38.25
C TRP A 13 -22.19 23.98 -37.43
N LEU A 14 -21.94 22.70 -37.14
CA LEU A 14 -22.87 21.88 -36.35
C LEU A 14 -22.90 22.29 -34.86
N VAL A 15 -21.73 22.64 -34.30
CA VAL A 15 -21.63 23.10 -32.89
C VAL A 15 -22.25 24.49 -32.70
N GLN A 16 -22.10 25.38 -33.68
CA GLN A 16 -22.67 26.74 -33.60
C GLN A 16 -24.20 26.74 -33.75
N SER A 17 -24.76 25.84 -34.57
CA SER A 17 -26.22 25.65 -34.71
C SER A 17 -26.88 25.08 -33.44
N LEU A 18 -26.21 24.17 -32.73
CA LEU A 18 -26.70 23.65 -31.45
C LEU A 18 -26.66 24.71 -30.33
N HIS A 19 -25.71 25.65 -30.38
CA HIS A 19 -25.62 26.73 -29.40
C HIS A 19 -26.77 27.75 -29.54
N GLU A 20 -27.17 28.10 -30.76
CA GLU A 20 -28.31 29.01 -30.99
C GLU A 20 -29.66 28.41 -30.60
N LYS A 21 -29.83 27.09 -30.78
CA LYS A 21 -31.06 26.40 -30.34
C LYS A 21 -31.17 26.31 -28.81
N TRP A 22 -30.06 26.37 -28.09
CA TRP A 22 -30.05 26.35 -26.62
C TRP A 22 -30.37 27.70 -25.96
N GLN A 23 -30.21 28.82 -26.68
CA GLN A 23 -30.54 30.17 -26.18
C GLN A 23 -32.03 30.53 -26.34
N ARG A 24 -32.72 29.97 -27.35
CA ARG A 24 -34.14 30.30 -27.64
C ARG A 24 -35.17 29.66 -26.69
N LYS A 25 -34.80 28.71 -25.83
CA LYS A 25 -35.72 28.03 -24.91
C LYS A 25 -35.84 28.64 -23.50
N ARG A 26 -35.10 29.71 -23.18
CA ARG A 26 -35.10 30.28 -21.81
C ARG A 26 -36.07 31.44 -21.56
N THR A 27 -36.69 32.01 -22.58
CA THR A 27 -37.51 33.23 -22.42
C THR A 27 -39.03 33.01 -22.38
N ALA A 28 -39.52 31.78 -22.51
CA ALA A 28 -40.96 31.48 -22.49
C ALA A 28 -41.53 31.02 -21.12
N SER A 29 -40.86 31.36 -20.01
CA SER A 29 -41.26 30.89 -18.67
C SER A 29 -41.63 32.00 -17.68
N LEU A 30 -41.58 33.27 -18.10
CA LEU A 30 -41.80 34.41 -17.19
C LEU A 30 -43.24 34.94 -17.16
N GLU A 31 -44.11 34.59 -18.11
CA GLU A 31 -45.49 35.12 -18.14
C GLU A 31 -46.51 34.34 -17.29
N CYS A 32 -46.17 33.14 -16.80
CA CYS A 32 -47.04 32.45 -15.84
C CYS A 32 -46.87 32.96 -14.39
N CYS A 33 -45.84 33.78 -14.12
CA CYS A 33 -45.45 34.14 -12.76
C CYS A 33 -46.40 35.15 -12.08
N ALA A 34 -47.25 35.86 -12.83
CA ALA A 34 -48.13 36.89 -12.26
C ALA A 34 -49.48 36.36 -11.71
N ALA A 35 -49.94 35.17 -12.13
CA ALA A 35 -51.30 34.68 -11.82
C ALA A 35 -51.39 33.64 -10.67
N GLN A 36 -50.29 32.98 -10.29
CA GLN A 36 -50.31 31.94 -9.24
C GLN A 36 -50.03 32.46 -7.81
N VAL A 37 -49.63 33.72 -7.64
CA VAL A 37 -49.13 34.23 -6.34
C VAL A 37 -50.24 34.45 -5.29
N ARG A 38 -51.53 34.44 -5.66
CA ARG A 38 -52.62 34.84 -4.75
C ARG A 38 -53.55 33.72 -4.24
N TYR A 39 -53.48 32.48 -4.75
CA TYR A 39 -54.51 31.45 -4.43
C TYR A 39 -54.10 30.35 -3.43
N SER A 40 -52.81 30.11 -3.15
CA SER A 40 -52.38 28.93 -2.38
C SER A 40 -51.95 29.23 -0.93
N ARG A 41 -52.62 30.15 -0.22
CA ARG A 41 -52.33 30.47 1.20
C ARG A 41 -53.27 29.82 2.23
N ARG A 42 -53.96 28.73 1.90
CA ARG A 42 -54.75 27.94 2.88
C ARG A 42 -54.78 26.45 2.53
N LYS A 43 -53.66 25.76 2.65
CA LYS A 43 -53.68 24.38 3.15
C LYS A 43 -52.64 24.26 4.25
N GLN A 44 -53.16 24.02 5.44
CA GLN A 44 -52.45 23.86 6.69
C GLN A 44 -51.33 22.83 6.51
N LYS A 45 -50.07 23.29 6.58
CA LYS A 45 -49.03 22.43 7.16
C LYS A 45 -49.42 22.27 8.62
N ALA A 46 -49.98 21.14 8.99
CA ALA A 46 -49.90 20.71 10.37
C ALA A 46 -48.40 20.74 10.74
N PRO A 47 -47.98 21.43 11.81
CA PRO A 47 -46.62 21.27 12.28
C PRO A 47 -46.51 19.82 12.70
N MET A 48 -45.75 19.03 11.95
CA MET A 48 -45.14 17.84 12.55
C MET A 48 -44.20 18.41 13.60
N ASP A 49 -44.65 18.43 14.85
CA ASP A 49 -43.83 18.74 16.01
C ASP A 49 -42.69 17.71 16.01
N HIS A 50 -41.61 18.05 15.33
CA HIS A 50 -40.37 17.30 15.36
C HIS A 50 -39.73 17.64 16.70
N ARG A 51 -40.30 17.06 17.76
CA ARG A 51 -39.84 17.20 19.13
C ARG A 51 -38.45 16.58 19.19
N THR A 52 -37.44 17.41 18.97
CA THR A 52 -36.03 17.04 19.05
C THR A 52 -35.77 16.56 20.48
N LYS A 53 -35.66 15.24 20.64
CA LYS A 53 -35.22 14.64 21.89
C LYS A 53 -33.75 15.00 22.07
N GLY A 54 -33.46 15.89 23.02
CA GLY A 54 -32.09 16.20 23.43
C GLY A 54 -31.53 15.11 24.33
N PHE A 55 -30.22 14.85 24.24
CA PHE A 55 -29.50 14.00 25.17
C PHE A 55 -29.44 14.67 26.55
N THR A 56 -29.62 13.87 27.60
CA THR A 56 -29.45 14.39 28.97
C THR A 56 -27.97 14.46 29.34
N LEU A 57 -27.59 15.35 30.26
CA LEU A 57 -26.20 15.44 30.74
C LEU A 57 -25.71 14.12 31.32
N ILE A 58 -26.57 13.40 32.04
CA ILE A 58 -26.23 12.09 32.63
C ILE A 58 -26.00 11.03 31.55
N GLU A 59 -26.77 11.05 30.46
CA GLU A 59 -26.60 10.08 29.35
C GLU A 59 -25.27 10.27 28.64
N LEU A 60 -24.84 11.52 28.41
CA LEU A 60 -23.52 11.80 27.87
C LEU A 60 -22.41 11.29 28.81
N LEU A 61 -22.54 11.50 30.12
CA LEU A 61 -21.56 11.02 31.10
C LEU A 61 -21.44 9.50 31.11
N VAL A 62 -22.56 8.79 31.07
CA VAL A 62 -22.56 7.31 31.00
C VAL A 62 -21.96 6.82 29.67
N ALA A 63 -22.30 7.46 28.55
CA ALA A 63 -21.73 7.11 27.25
C ALA A 63 -20.20 7.28 27.21
N ILE A 64 -19.69 8.40 27.73
CA ILE A 64 -18.24 8.65 27.82
C ILE A 64 -17.58 7.65 28.78
N ALA A 65 -18.22 7.32 29.92
CA ALA A 65 -17.69 6.33 30.85
C ALA A 65 -17.51 4.96 30.17
N ILE A 66 -18.50 4.50 29.41
CA ILE A 66 -18.41 3.23 28.65
C ILE A 66 -17.34 3.33 27.54
N LEU A 67 -17.30 4.45 26.81
CA LEU A 67 -16.30 4.69 25.76
C LEU A 67 -14.88 4.58 26.30
N LEU A 68 -14.61 5.18 27.46
CA LEU A 68 -13.29 5.13 28.10
C LEU A 68 -12.89 3.70 28.45
N VAL A 69 -13.81 2.91 29.02
CA VAL A 69 -13.56 1.48 29.32
C VAL A 69 -13.19 0.72 28.05
N LEU A 70 -13.94 0.90 26.96
CA LEU A 70 -13.67 0.22 25.68
C LEU A 70 -12.31 0.62 25.09
N LEU A 71 -11.93 1.89 25.18
CA LEU A 71 -10.65 2.38 24.66
C LEU A 71 -9.44 1.72 25.35
N THR A 72 -9.53 1.40 26.65
CA THR A 72 -8.44 0.73 27.37
C THR A 72 -8.08 -0.64 26.78
N LEU A 73 -9.05 -1.33 26.17
CA LEU A 73 -8.84 -2.63 25.53
C LEU A 73 -8.58 -2.49 24.03
N ALA A 74 -9.25 -1.54 23.37
CA ALA A 74 -9.17 -1.36 21.93
C ALA A 74 -7.79 -0.85 21.47
N VAL A 75 -7.20 0.10 22.19
CA VAL A 75 -5.90 0.70 21.83
C VAL A 75 -4.76 -0.34 21.79
N PRO A 76 -4.50 -1.14 22.85
CA PRO A 76 -3.42 -2.14 22.81
C PRO A 76 -3.69 -3.26 21.79
N ALA A 77 -4.95 -3.61 21.54
CA ALA A 77 -5.30 -4.58 20.50
C ALA A 77 -4.98 -4.05 19.10
N PHE A 78 -5.32 -2.79 18.83
CA PHE A 78 -5.01 -2.15 17.55
C PHE A 78 -3.49 -2.02 17.35
N THR A 79 -2.74 -1.58 18.36
CA THR A 79 -1.28 -1.50 18.25
C THR A 79 -0.68 -2.89 17.97
N ARG A 80 -1.09 -3.94 18.69
CA ARG A 80 -0.61 -5.32 18.41
C ARG A 80 -0.95 -5.80 17.00
N SER A 81 -2.15 -5.49 16.51
CA SER A 81 -2.57 -5.83 15.14
C SER A 81 -1.65 -5.16 14.11
N THR A 82 -1.42 -3.85 14.24
CA THR A 82 -0.53 -3.10 13.33
C THR A 82 0.92 -3.61 13.36
N GLN A 83 1.44 -3.97 14.54
CA GLN A 83 2.79 -4.53 14.67
C GLN A 83 2.91 -5.88 13.97
N THR A 84 1.88 -6.73 14.07
CA THR A 84 1.80 -8.02 13.39
C THR A 84 1.78 -7.85 11.88
N THR A 85 0.88 -7.01 11.35
CA THR A 85 0.78 -6.77 9.90
C THR A 85 2.08 -6.26 9.31
N ARG A 86 2.76 -5.33 9.99
CA ARG A 86 4.04 -4.82 9.51
C ARG A 86 5.14 -5.89 9.57
N ALA A 87 5.19 -6.69 10.64
CA ALA A 87 6.12 -7.83 10.74
C ALA A 87 5.94 -8.84 9.59
N ASP A 88 4.69 -9.19 9.28
CA ASP A 88 4.39 -10.12 8.19
C ASP A 88 4.71 -9.51 6.82
N THR A 89 4.50 -8.20 6.64
CA THR A 89 4.83 -7.49 5.40
C THR A 89 6.34 -7.44 5.16
N GLU A 90 7.12 -7.01 6.16
CA GLU A 90 8.59 -6.89 6.06
C GLU A 90 9.24 -8.26 5.79
N ILE A 91 8.77 -9.33 6.45
CA ILE A 91 9.25 -10.69 6.18
C ILE A 91 8.80 -11.21 4.82
N ALA A 92 7.57 -10.92 4.39
CA ALA A 92 7.12 -11.28 3.05
C ALA A 92 7.92 -10.56 1.96
N ASP A 93 8.28 -9.29 2.18
CA ASP A 93 9.15 -8.51 1.29
C ASP A 93 10.53 -9.12 1.18
N LEU A 94 11.15 -9.45 2.32
CA LEU A 94 12.45 -10.12 2.35
C LEU A 94 12.41 -11.48 1.65
N ARG A 95 11.40 -12.31 1.94
CA ARG A 95 11.21 -13.60 1.27
C ARG A 95 11.03 -13.43 -0.24
N ARG A 96 10.26 -12.44 -0.69
CA ARG A 96 10.10 -12.12 -2.11
C ARG A 96 11.42 -11.69 -2.75
N ALA A 97 12.23 -10.91 -2.04
CA ALA A 97 13.54 -10.48 -2.52
C ALA A 97 14.54 -11.64 -2.65
N LEU A 98 14.57 -12.56 -1.69
CA LEU A 98 15.42 -13.75 -1.76
C LEU A 98 14.99 -14.69 -2.90
N ASN A 99 13.68 -14.89 -3.09
CA ASN A 99 13.18 -15.65 -4.23
C ASN A 99 13.51 -14.97 -5.56
N PHE A 100 13.39 -13.64 -5.63
CA PHE A 100 13.79 -12.87 -6.80
C PHE A 100 15.28 -13.06 -7.11
N ALA A 101 16.17 -12.90 -6.12
CA ALA A 101 17.60 -13.09 -6.31
C ALA A 101 17.93 -14.51 -6.80
N ARG A 102 17.31 -15.52 -6.21
CA ARG A 102 17.46 -16.92 -6.63
C ARG A 102 17.02 -17.15 -8.08
N LEU A 103 15.84 -16.67 -8.45
CA LEU A 103 15.31 -16.83 -9.80
C LEU A 103 16.17 -16.08 -10.82
N GLU A 104 16.65 -14.89 -10.46
CA GLU A 104 17.54 -14.13 -11.32
C GLU A 104 18.88 -14.84 -11.54
N ALA A 105 19.43 -15.52 -10.52
CA ALA A 105 20.65 -16.31 -10.69
C ALA A 105 20.47 -17.45 -11.69
N ILE A 106 19.30 -18.09 -11.64
CA ILE A 106 18.93 -19.16 -12.59
C ILE A 106 18.75 -18.57 -13.99
N ASP A 107 18.00 -17.49 -14.13
CA ASP A 107 17.65 -16.88 -15.42
C ASP A 107 18.88 -16.32 -16.15
N ARG A 108 19.78 -15.66 -15.42
CA ARG A 108 21.04 -15.14 -15.98
C ARG A 108 22.12 -16.19 -16.15
N GLY A 109 21.98 -17.36 -15.53
CA GLY A 109 23.03 -18.37 -15.47
C GLY A 109 24.29 -17.92 -14.71
N ASN A 110 24.21 -16.87 -13.89
CA ASN A 110 25.33 -16.33 -13.11
C ASN A 110 24.93 -16.16 -11.64
N ALA A 111 25.91 -16.06 -10.74
CA ALA A 111 25.63 -15.87 -9.33
C ALA A 111 25.05 -14.48 -9.03
N THR A 112 24.01 -14.42 -8.21
CA THR A 112 23.45 -13.16 -7.69
C THR A 112 23.74 -13.05 -6.21
N ARG A 113 23.83 -11.81 -5.71
CA ARG A 113 24.20 -11.53 -4.33
C ARG A 113 23.15 -10.67 -3.65
N VAL A 114 22.74 -11.05 -2.45
CA VAL A 114 21.94 -10.21 -1.56
C VAL A 114 22.82 -9.76 -0.40
N ARG A 115 22.95 -8.45 -0.20
CA ARG A 115 23.71 -7.87 0.92
C ARG A 115 23.16 -6.50 1.33
N PRO A 116 23.49 -6.02 2.54
CA PRO A 116 23.19 -4.63 2.91
C PRO A 116 24.03 -3.63 2.11
N THR A 117 23.50 -2.42 1.90
CA THR A 117 24.17 -1.36 1.13
C THR A 117 25.13 -0.52 1.98
N ALA A 118 24.84 -0.37 3.28
CA ALA A 118 25.57 0.51 4.20
C ALA A 118 26.65 -0.19 5.07
N GLY A 119 26.84 -1.50 4.94
CA GLY A 119 27.84 -2.26 5.72
C GLY A 119 27.62 -3.77 5.67
N ALA A 120 28.66 -4.55 5.94
CA ALA A 120 28.63 -6.01 5.80
C ALA A 120 27.58 -6.71 6.69
N ASP A 121 27.33 -6.17 7.90
CA ASP A 121 26.42 -6.77 8.89
C ASP A 121 25.15 -5.92 9.12
N ALA A 122 24.95 -4.86 8.33
CA ALA A 122 23.87 -3.90 8.51
C ALA A 122 22.52 -4.41 7.96
N TRP A 123 22.12 -5.62 8.33
CA TRP A 123 20.92 -6.32 7.81
C TRP A 123 19.58 -5.63 8.12
N ASN A 124 19.57 -4.71 9.09
CA ASN A 124 18.42 -3.83 9.36
C ASN A 124 18.30 -2.66 8.37
N GLY A 125 19.41 -2.31 7.72
CA GLY A 125 19.46 -1.22 6.76
C GLY A 125 18.88 -1.63 5.41
N GLU A 126 19.05 -0.75 4.45
CA GLU A 126 18.69 -1.04 3.06
C GLU A 126 19.50 -2.23 2.54
N LEU A 127 18.81 -3.16 1.88
CA LEU A 127 19.42 -4.31 1.25
C LEU A 127 19.29 -4.16 -0.27
N ALA A 128 20.22 -4.75 -1.00
CA ALA A 128 20.15 -4.79 -2.44
C ALA A 128 20.49 -6.18 -2.98
N VAL A 129 19.84 -6.51 -4.09
CA VAL A 129 20.15 -7.66 -4.94
C VAL A 129 21.06 -7.17 -6.06
N TYR A 130 22.19 -7.83 -6.22
CA TYR A 130 23.20 -7.55 -7.22
C TYR A 130 23.26 -8.70 -8.24
N ASP A 131 23.59 -8.37 -9.49
CA ASP A 131 23.73 -9.33 -10.61
C ASP A 131 25.02 -10.16 -10.59
N GLY A 132 25.82 -10.01 -9.54
CA GLY A 132 27.14 -10.61 -9.40
C GLY A 132 27.72 -10.48 -8.00
N THR A 133 28.81 -11.20 -7.76
CA THR A 133 29.58 -11.16 -6.51
C THR A 133 30.77 -10.19 -6.57
N GLY A 134 31.01 -9.56 -7.72
CA GLY A 134 32.09 -8.60 -7.91
C GLY A 134 31.79 -7.21 -7.32
N VAL A 135 32.82 -6.38 -7.23
CA VAL A 135 32.70 -4.98 -6.77
C VAL A 135 31.90 -4.13 -7.75
N LEU A 136 31.96 -4.45 -9.04
CA LEU A 136 31.28 -3.75 -10.13
C LEU A 136 29.88 -4.32 -10.45
N ALA A 137 29.32 -5.16 -9.57
CA ALA A 137 28.01 -5.75 -9.78
C ALA A 137 26.91 -4.66 -9.79
N ASN A 138 25.98 -4.76 -10.73
CA ASN A 138 24.88 -3.82 -10.86
C ASN A 138 23.75 -4.16 -9.88
N VAL A 139 23.06 -3.13 -9.39
CA VAL A 139 21.89 -3.29 -8.53
C VAL A 139 20.67 -3.65 -9.38
N LEU A 140 20.08 -4.80 -9.09
CA LEU A 140 18.88 -5.31 -9.76
C LEU A 140 17.60 -4.92 -9.02
N ARG A 141 17.66 -4.94 -7.68
CA ARG A 141 16.52 -4.62 -6.83
C ARG A 141 16.99 -4.09 -5.50
N VAL A 142 16.32 -3.05 -5.02
CA VAL A 142 16.49 -2.54 -3.66
C VAL A 142 15.35 -3.04 -2.78
N ILE A 143 15.70 -3.46 -1.56
CA ILE A 143 14.77 -3.73 -0.46
C ILE A 143 14.93 -2.59 0.54
N PRO A 144 13.85 -1.85 0.88
CA PRO A 144 13.94 -0.75 1.81
C PRO A 144 14.42 -1.24 3.18
N ALA A 145 15.03 -0.34 3.95
CA ALA A 145 15.43 -0.62 5.31
C ALA A 145 14.23 -1.06 6.15
N MET A 146 14.50 -1.95 7.12
CA MET A 146 13.48 -2.40 8.07
C MET A 146 12.94 -1.20 8.86
N SER A 147 11.68 -1.24 9.26
CA SER A 147 11.09 -0.09 9.95
C SER A 147 11.67 0.07 11.36
N SER A 148 11.60 1.29 11.91
CA SER A 148 12.11 1.58 13.25
C SER A 148 11.54 0.61 14.30
N GLY A 149 12.42 -0.04 15.07
CA GLY A 149 12.06 -1.03 16.09
C GLY A 149 11.94 -2.46 15.58
N ALA A 150 12.19 -2.71 14.29
CA ALA A 150 12.46 -4.04 13.77
C ALA A 150 13.94 -4.41 13.92
N THR A 151 14.22 -5.68 14.10
CA THR A 151 15.55 -6.26 14.15
C THR A 151 15.63 -7.46 13.22
N LEU A 152 16.59 -7.46 12.31
CA LEU A 152 16.94 -8.56 11.43
C LEU A 152 18.33 -9.05 11.82
N THR A 153 18.42 -10.30 12.25
CA THR A 153 19.67 -10.94 12.67
C THR A 153 19.85 -12.23 11.91
N LEU A 154 21.03 -12.44 11.35
CA LEU A 154 21.40 -13.65 10.61
C LEU A 154 22.33 -14.52 11.44
N THR A 155 22.55 -15.76 10.98
CA THR A 155 23.67 -16.60 11.42
C THR A 155 24.96 -15.77 11.44
N SER A 156 25.75 -15.89 12.51
CA SER A 156 26.97 -15.10 12.71
C SER A 156 27.94 -15.23 11.52
N GLY A 157 28.52 -14.11 11.09
CA GLY A 157 29.52 -14.08 10.01
C GLY A 157 28.93 -14.08 8.59
N VAL A 158 27.61 -14.03 8.45
CA VAL A 158 26.95 -13.90 7.14
C VAL A 158 26.88 -12.43 6.73
N THR A 159 27.75 -12.05 5.79
CA THR A 159 27.82 -10.68 5.24
C THR A 159 27.13 -10.54 3.88
N ALA A 160 26.83 -11.66 3.23
CA ALA A 160 26.14 -11.74 1.95
C ALA A 160 25.47 -13.11 1.82
N ILE A 161 24.41 -13.16 1.02
CA ILE A 161 23.74 -14.39 0.60
C ILE A 161 23.87 -14.48 -0.92
N ASP A 162 24.69 -15.42 -1.38
CA ASP A 162 24.99 -15.63 -2.79
C ASP A 162 24.24 -16.87 -3.30
N PHE A 163 23.45 -16.67 -4.36
CA PHE A 163 22.80 -17.75 -5.08
C PHE A 163 23.63 -18.09 -6.32
N ASN A 164 23.78 -19.38 -6.62
CA ASN A 164 24.42 -19.87 -7.84
C ASN A 164 23.39 -20.03 -8.98
N SER A 165 23.87 -20.32 -10.18
CA SER A 165 23.04 -20.50 -11.39
C SER A 165 22.11 -21.71 -11.36
N MET A 166 22.32 -22.65 -10.43
CA MET A 166 21.39 -23.76 -10.17
C MET A 166 20.31 -23.38 -9.14
N GLY A 167 20.34 -22.15 -8.64
CA GLY A 167 19.43 -21.63 -7.63
C GLY A 167 19.71 -22.14 -6.22
N GLY A 168 20.89 -22.72 -5.97
CA GLY A 168 21.35 -23.07 -4.61
C GLY A 168 22.18 -21.95 -3.98
N LEU A 169 22.52 -22.07 -2.69
CA LEU A 169 23.47 -21.16 -2.04
C LEU A 169 24.91 -21.55 -2.41
N SER A 170 25.71 -20.56 -2.81
CA SER A 170 27.16 -20.70 -2.96
C SER A 170 27.94 -20.09 -1.80
N SER A 171 27.39 -19.04 -1.16
CA SER A 171 27.92 -18.45 0.06
C SER A 171 26.78 -17.89 0.91
N PRO A 172 26.69 -18.21 2.21
CA PRO A 172 27.53 -19.20 2.91
C PRO A 172 27.22 -20.64 2.47
N SER A 173 28.16 -21.56 2.67
CA SER A 173 28.02 -22.99 2.35
C SER A 173 27.24 -23.79 3.41
N SER A 174 26.37 -23.11 4.17
CA SER A 174 25.51 -23.67 5.22
C SER A 174 24.13 -23.02 5.18
N GLN A 175 23.15 -23.61 5.87
CA GLN A 175 21.84 -22.95 5.97
C GLN A 175 21.98 -21.59 6.66
N VAL A 176 21.21 -20.60 6.18
CA VAL A 176 21.14 -19.27 6.78
C VAL A 176 19.81 -19.14 7.51
N VAL A 177 19.86 -18.87 8.81
CA VAL A 177 18.67 -18.56 9.59
C VAL A 177 18.62 -17.05 9.77
N ILE A 178 17.56 -16.44 9.26
CA ILE A 178 17.27 -15.03 9.38
C ILE A 178 16.15 -14.90 10.42
N SER A 179 16.47 -14.32 11.58
CA SER A 179 15.47 -14.00 12.60
C SER A 179 15.06 -12.55 12.49
N TYR A 180 13.76 -12.31 12.44
CA TYR A 180 13.14 -11.00 12.45
C TYR A 180 12.38 -10.81 13.77
N GLY A 181 12.67 -9.72 14.47
CA GLY A 181 12.00 -9.32 15.71
C GLY A 181 11.38 -7.94 15.58
N ARG A 182 10.20 -7.75 16.17
CA ARG A 182 9.56 -6.43 16.33
C ARG A 182 8.67 -6.43 17.56
N GLY A 183 9.13 -5.76 18.62
CA GLY A 183 8.46 -5.82 19.92
C GLY A 183 8.32 -7.27 20.40
N THR A 184 7.10 -7.75 20.55
CA THR A 184 6.80 -9.15 20.94
C THR A 184 6.60 -10.10 19.76
N GLN A 185 6.65 -9.60 18.52
CA GLN A 185 6.50 -10.42 17.32
C GLN A 185 7.86 -10.93 16.88
N SER A 186 7.95 -12.24 16.65
CA SER A 186 9.13 -12.88 16.07
C SER A 186 8.73 -13.73 14.86
N ARG A 187 9.57 -13.71 13.83
CA ARG A 187 9.45 -14.51 12.61
C ARG A 187 10.84 -15.00 12.24
N ALA A 188 10.91 -16.20 11.66
CA ALA A 188 12.17 -16.73 11.15
C ALA A 188 12.00 -17.07 9.67
N LEU A 189 13.06 -16.85 8.91
CA LEU A 189 13.18 -17.28 7.53
C LEU A 189 14.47 -18.09 7.39
N THR A 190 14.35 -19.30 6.88
CA THR A 190 15.49 -20.20 6.71
C THR A 190 15.76 -20.39 5.22
N VAL A 191 17.00 -20.12 4.81
CA VAL A 191 17.48 -20.35 3.44
C VAL A 191 18.39 -21.59 3.45
N CYS A 192 17.99 -22.60 2.69
CA CYS A 192 18.68 -23.88 2.57
C CYS A 192 19.76 -23.85 1.51
N LEU A 193 20.73 -24.77 1.57
CA LEU A 193 21.79 -24.88 0.57
C LEU A 193 21.25 -25.15 -0.85
N ASN A 194 20.13 -25.87 -0.96
CA ASN A 194 19.44 -26.09 -2.23
C ASN A 194 18.59 -24.87 -2.69
N GLY A 195 18.72 -23.73 -2.00
CA GLY A 195 17.99 -22.49 -2.25
C GLY A 195 16.53 -22.50 -1.88
N ARG A 196 16.05 -23.53 -1.16
CA ARG A 196 14.70 -23.52 -0.59
C ARG A 196 14.61 -22.46 0.50
N ILE A 197 13.57 -21.62 0.43
CA ILE A 197 13.30 -20.55 1.41
C ILE A 197 12.05 -20.93 2.20
N LEU A 198 12.20 -21.14 3.51
CA LEU A 198 11.16 -21.58 4.44
C LEU A 198 10.81 -20.48 5.44
N LEU A 199 9.53 -20.35 5.78
CA LEU A 199 9.09 -19.57 6.94
C LEU A 199 9.20 -20.46 8.18
N GLY A 200 10.18 -20.19 9.03
CA GLY A 200 10.54 -21.03 10.17
C GLY A 200 11.13 -22.39 9.79
N GLY A 201 11.50 -23.15 10.81
CA GLY A 201 12.06 -24.52 10.68
C GLY A 201 13.51 -24.58 10.19
N SER A 202 14.01 -25.80 10.01
CA SER A 202 15.35 -26.10 9.49
C SER A 202 15.29 -26.72 8.10
N CYS A 203 16.44 -26.79 7.44
CA CYS A 203 16.62 -27.46 6.16
C CYS A 203 16.84 -28.96 6.33
N GLY A 204 15.85 -29.64 6.93
CA GLY A 204 15.98 -31.04 7.32
C GLY A 204 16.75 -31.23 8.61
#